data_AF-A0A9P8JHN1-F1
#
_entry.id   AF-A0A9P8JHN1-F1
#
_cell.length_a   1.000
_cell.length_b   1.000
_cell.length_c   1.000
_cell.angle_alpha   90.00
_cell.angle_beta   90.00
_cell.angle_gamma   90.00
#
_symmetry.space_group_name_H-M   'P 1'
#
loop_
_entity.id
_entity.type
_entity.pdbx_description
1 polymer ?
#
loop_
_entity_poly.entity_id
_entity_poly.type
_entity_poly.pdbx_seq_one_letter_code
_entity_poly.pdbx_strand_id
1 'polypeptide(L)'
;YSQGGGNGLMPPRAPYAPPAPGQSGLKNRPNYSRLDLIKAETPHLGPRIQLMLSQLEFKLSVEKQYKDGIEKMVRLYQLEGDRKSRAEAEGRRIESSQKIHLLKQALKRHEDLHVADISTDMQDDDSLNIPSQRKPLSGYLSIRIQAIADVDHAATGRFSRGPETFVILKVEDSFKGRTKATRTDRWTDEQHDFDIDKANEIELTVYDKAGEHPMPIGMLWVRISDIAEEMRRKRIETEVKNSGWISADHMGDSGARPDMQFSPPPGSSGAGSAHAGQQGPSGGFGGGPTPLTNPVVIDDWFSLEPVGKIKLSLSFVKQTRERRPFDVGLGRKGAVRQRKEDAVEQYGHKFVQQT
;
A
#
# COMPACT_ATOMS: atom_id res chain seq x y z
N TYR A 1 32.56 -49.81 -51.31
CA TYR A 1 33.13 -49.12 -50.12
C TYR A 1 32.91 -47.63 -50.30
N SER A 2 32.19 -46.87 -49.48
CA SER A 2 31.59 -47.07 -48.16
C SER A 2 30.36 -46.16 -48.03
N GLN A 3 29.35 -46.61 -47.27
CA GLN A 3 28.14 -45.89 -46.86
C GLN A 3 28.44 -44.74 -45.88
N GLY A 4 27.47 -43.85 -45.69
CA GLY A 4 27.25 -43.21 -44.39
C GLY A 4 26.53 -41.86 -44.42
N GLY A 5 25.20 -41.86 -44.47
CA GLY A 5 24.38 -40.70 -44.10
C GLY A 5 24.30 -40.53 -42.58
N GLY A 6 24.08 -39.31 -42.12
CA GLY A 6 23.88 -39.02 -40.70
C GLY A 6 23.47 -37.57 -40.45
N ASN A 7 22.16 -37.32 -40.46
CA ASN A 7 21.54 -36.15 -39.86
C ASN A 7 22.02 -36.04 -38.39
N GLY A 8 22.81 -35.01 -38.08
CA GLY A 8 23.22 -34.68 -36.72
C GLY A 8 22.05 -34.12 -35.92
N LEU A 9 21.24 -35.01 -35.33
CA LEU A 9 20.29 -34.68 -34.27
C LEU A 9 21.10 -34.21 -33.05
N MET A 10 21.00 -32.93 -32.71
CA MET A 10 21.51 -32.38 -31.45
C MET A 10 20.80 -33.04 -30.27
N PRO A 11 21.50 -33.40 -29.18
CA PRO A 11 20.88 -34.01 -28.01
C PRO A 11 19.94 -33.01 -27.30
N PRO A 12 18.91 -33.51 -26.58
CA PRO A 12 17.98 -32.66 -25.84
C PRO A 12 18.71 -31.81 -24.78
N ARG A 13 18.43 -30.50 -24.74
CA ARG A 13 18.98 -29.56 -23.76
C ARG A 13 18.61 -29.98 -22.34
N ALA A 14 19.59 -29.93 -21.43
CA ALA A 14 19.36 -30.06 -20.00
C ALA A 14 18.49 -28.89 -19.46
N PRO A 15 17.61 -29.13 -18.48
CA PRO A 15 16.59 -28.17 -18.04
C PRO A 15 17.11 -26.92 -17.30
N TYR A 16 18.43 -26.75 -17.16
CA TYR A 16 19.06 -25.66 -16.40
C TYR A 16 20.20 -24.98 -17.19
N ALA A 17 20.04 -24.79 -18.51
CA ALA A 17 20.93 -23.89 -19.23
C ALA A 17 20.60 -22.43 -18.88
N PRO A 18 21.58 -21.58 -18.51
CA PRO A 18 21.34 -20.16 -18.29
C PRO A 18 20.82 -19.52 -19.59
N PRO A 19 19.82 -18.62 -19.52
CA PRO A 19 19.22 -18.04 -20.71
C PRO A 19 20.24 -17.24 -21.51
N ALA A 20 20.11 -17.26 -22.84
CA ALA A 20 20.96 -16.50 -23.75
C ALA A 20 20.87 -14.99 -23.43
N PRO A 21 21.98 -14.24 -23.50
CA PRO A 21 21.97 -12.80 -23.29
C PRO A 21 21.11 -12.15 -24.40
N GLY A 22 19.96 -11.61 -24.02
CA GLY A 22 19.00 -10.97 -24.93
C GLY A 22 17.57 -11.53 -24.92
N GLN A 23 17.26 -12.57 -24.14
CA GLN A 23 15.88 -13.12 -24.04
C GLN A 23 15.26 -13.07 -22.64
N SER A 24 15.68 -12.12 -21.79
CA SER A 24 14.78 -11.63 -20.75
C SER A 24 14.15 -10.36 -21.31
N GLY A 25 13.00 -10.51 -21.96
CA GLY A 25 12.06 -9.41 -22.02
C GLY A 25 11.67 -9.11 -20.58
N LEU A 26 12.44 -8.25 -19.90
CA LEU A 26 11.98 -7.55 -18.72
C LEU A 26 10.71 -6.86 -19.20
N LYS A 27 9.55 -7.48 -18.90
CA LYS A 27 8.25 -6.82 -19.06
C LYS A 27 8.43 -5.44 -18.46
N ASN A 28 8.39 -4.39 -19.29
CA ASN A 28 8.55 -3.02 -18.84
C ASN A 28 7.61 -2.83 -17.67
N ARG A 29 8.15 -2.81 -16.46
CA ARG A 29 7.35 -2.60 -15.27
C ARG A 29 6.69 -1.24 -15.46
N PRO A 30 5.38 -1.10 -15.21
CA PRO A 30 4.75 0.20 -15.32
C PRO A 30 5.52 1.21 -14.46
N ASN A 31 5.90 2.35 -15.03
CA ASN A 31 6.70 3.38 -14.36
C ASN A 31 5.89 4.19 -13.32
N TYR A 32 4.72 3.72 -12.90
CA TYR A 32 3.83 4.37 -11.94
C TYR A 32 3.55 3.49 -10.73
N SER A 33 3.35 4.11 -9.56
CA SER A 33 2.79 3.43 -8.39
C SER A 33 1.26 3.46 -8.43
N ARG A 34 0.60 2.60 -7.66
CA ARG A 34 -0.86 2.69 -7.49
C ARG A 34 -1.30 3.98 -6.82
N LEU A 35 -0.50 4.46 -5.87
CA LEU A 35 -0.75 5.74 -5.23
C LEU A 35 -0.67 6.88 -6.25
N ASP A 36 0.22 6.79 -7.24
CA ASP A 36 0.31 7.77 -8.33
C ASP A 36 -0.95 7.83 -9.19
N LEU A 37 -1.69 6.73 -9.34
CA LEU A 37 -2.91 6.71 -10.14
C LEU A 37 -4.06 7.49 -9.49
N ILE A 38 -4.07 7.63 -8.16
CA ILE A 38 -5.12 8.34 -7.41
C ILE A 38 -4.74 9.80 -7.09
N LYS A 39 -3.50 10.22 -7.38
CA LYS A 39 -3.08 11.63 -7.31
C LYS A 39 -3.86 12.47 -8.33
N ALA A 40 -4.11 13.73 -7.99
CA ALA A 40 -4.90 14.65 -8.82
C ALA A 40 -4.24 14.99 -10.16
N GLU A 41 -2.91 15.06 -10.19
CA GLU A 41 -2.11 15.48 -11.36
C GLU A 41 -1.48 14.30 -12.12
N THR A 42 -2.05 13.10 -12.01
CA THR A 42 -1.45 11.90 -12.61
C THR A 42 -1.44 11.94 -14.14
N PRO A 43 -0.30 11.68 -14.81
CA PRO A 43 -0.23 11.62 -16.27
C PRO A 43 -0.75 10.29 -16.82
N HIS A 44 -0.98 9.29 -15.97
CA HIS A 44 -1.32 7.92 -16.35
C HIS A 44 -2.84 7.71 -16.45
N LEU A 45 -3.50 8.46 -17.32
CA LEU A 45 -4.98 8.48 -17.43
C LEU A 45 -5.60 7.12 -17.77
N GLY A 46 -5.04 6.37 -18.72
CA GLY A 46 -5.57 5.05 -19.10
C GLY A 46 -5.60 4.07 -17.92
N PRO A 47 -4.44 3.78 -17.29
CA PRO A 47 -4.36 2.94 -16.10
C PRO A 47 -5.20 3.45 -14.93
N ARG A 48 -5.28 4.78 -14.74
CA ARG A 48 -6.15 5.38 -13.73
C ARG A 48 -7.61 5.04 -14.00
N ILE A 49 -8.10 5.23 -15.22
CA ILE A 49 -9.50 4.98 -15.57
C ILE A 49 -9.85 3.50 -15.32
N GLN A 50 -9.01 2.57 -15.77
CA GLN A 50 -9.21 1.14 -15.52
C GLN A 50 -9.27 0.81 -14.01
N LEU A 51 -8.33 1.36 -13.23
CA LEU A 51 -8.34 1.21 -11.77
C LEU A 51 -9.63 1.76 -11.16
N MET A 52 -10.03 2.97 -11.53
CA MET A 52 -11.20 3.64 -10.96
C MET A 52 -12.50 2.92 -11.34
N LEU A 53 -12.65 2.42 -12.58
CA LEU A 53 -13.83 1.64 -12.98
C LEU A 53 -14.03 0.43 -12.07
N SER A 54 -13.01 -0.44 -11.97
CA SER A 54 -13.10 -1.64 -11.13
C SER A 54 -13.36 -1.31 -9.64
N GLN A 55 -12.70 -0.27 -9.13
CA GLN A 55 -12.85 0.15 -7.74
C GLN A 55 -14.26 0.71 -7.46
N LEU A 56 -14.78 1.57 -8.35
CA LEU A 56 -16.09 2.20 -8.19
C LEU A 56 -17.23 1.19 -8.35
N GLU A 57 -17.12 0.25 -9.29
CA GLU A 57 -18.09 -0.85 -9.43
C GLU A 57 -18.17 -1.70 -8.17
N PHE A 58 -17.01 -2.10 -7.63
CA PHE A 58 -16.94 -2.87 -6.40
C PHE A 58 -17.54 -2.08 -5.23
N LYS A 59 -17.13 -0.82 -5.02
CA LYS A 59 -17.64 0.05 -3.95
C LYS A 59 -19.14 0.28 -4.07
N LEU A 60 -19.65 0.52 -5.28
CA LEU A 60 -21.08 0.66 -5.54
C LEU A 60 -21.86 -0.61 -5.20
N SER A 61 -21.31 -1.79 -5.51
CA SER A 61 -21.94 -3.07 -5.18
C SER A 61 -22.04 -3.29 -3.66
N VAL A 62 -20.96 -2.99 -2.93
CA VAL A 62 -20.91 -3.12 -1.47
C VAL A 62 -21.85 -2.13 -0.79
N GLU A 63 -21.85 -0.86 -1.22
CA GLU A 63 -22.71 0.17 -0.63
C GLU A 63 -24.20 -0.13 -0.85
N LYS A 64 -24.58 -0.71 -2.01
CA LYS A 64 -25.95 -1.19 -2.25
C LYS A 64 -26.35 -2.28 -1.25
N GLN A 65 -25.49 -3.28 -1.05
CA GLN A 65 -25.74 -4.34 -0.07
C GLN A 65 -25.82 -3.80 1.36
N TYR A 66 -24.97 -2.82 1.70
CA TYR A 66 -24.98 -2.14 2.98
C TYR A 66 -26.32 -1.43 3.22
N LYS A 67 -26.80 -0.66 2.23
CA LYS A 67 -28.12 -0.02 2.28
C LYS A 67 -29.23 -1.04 2.47
N ASP A 68 -29.24 -2.14 1.72
CA ASP A 68 -30.26 -3.19 1.85
C ASP A 68 -30.28 -3.80 3.26
N GLY A 69 -29.10 -3.93 3.88
CA GLY A 69 -28.96 -4.31 5.29
C GLY A 69 -29.58 -3.29 6.25
N ILE A 70 -29.32 -1.99 6.04
CA ILE A 70 -29.91 -0.92 6.85
C ILE A 70 -31.44 -0.90 6.69
N GLU A 71 -31.97 -1.07 5.49
CA GLU A 71 -33.42 -1.09 5.25
C GLU A 71 -34.13 -2.22 6.02
N LYS A 72 -33.47 -3.38 6.16
CA LYS A 72 -33.96 -4.47 7.03
C LYS A 72 -33.92 -4.05 8.50
N MET A 73 -32.86 -3.40 8.96
CA MET A 73 -32.76 -2.90 10.34
C MET A 73 -33.84 -1.86 10.68
N VAL A 74 -34.11 -0.91 9.78
CA VAL A 74 -35.19 0.08 9.95
C VAL A 74 -36.54 -0.62 10.14
N ARG A 75 -36.83 -1.66 9.34
CA ARG A 75 -38.07 -2.45 9.46
C ARG A 75 -38.14 -3.21 10.79
N LEU A 76 -37.04 -3.79 11.26
CA LEU A 76 -36.99 -4.48 12.56
C LEU A 76 -37.30 -3.52 13.71
N TYR A 77 -36.63 -2.36 13.76
CA TYR A 77 -36.89 -1.35 14.79
C TYR A 77 -38.32 -0.78 14.72
N GLN A 78 -38.91 -0.72 13.52
CA GLN A 78 -40.30 -0.35 13.37
C GLN A 78 -41.26 -1.37 13.99
N LEU A 79 -40.97 -2.67 13.87
CA LEU A 79 -41.77 -3.74 14.49
C LEU A 79 -41.61 -3.76 16.01
N GLU A 80 -40.41 -3.49 16.52
CA GLU A 80 -40.11 -3.44 17.96
C GLU A 80 -40.60 -2.15 18.63
N GLY A 81 -40.92 -1.11 17.86
CA GLY A 81 -41.37 0.18 18.36
C GLY A 81 -40.26 1.08 18.91
N ASP A 82 -38.99 0.74 18.69
CA ASP A 82 -37.84 1.57 19.10
C ASP A 82 -37.67 2.77 18.16
N ARG A 83 -38.23 3.90 18.56
CA ARG A 83 -38.18 5.15 17.80
C ARG A 83 -36.77 5.71 17.65
N LYS A 84 -35.90 5.52 18.65
CA LYS A 84 -34.55 6.10 18.65
C LYS A 84 -33.66 5.33 17.67
N SER A 85 -33.62 4.01 17.79
CA SER A 85 -32.83 3.16 16.89
C SER A 85 -33.32 3.25 15.45
N ARG A 86 -34.64 3.41 15.25
CA ARG A 86 -35.22 3.67 13.93
C ARG A 86 -34.71 4.98 13.31
N ALA A 87 -34.71 6.08 14.07
CA ALA A 87 -34.25 7.37 13.55
C ALA A 87 -32.76 7.35 13.17
N GLU A 88 -31.93 6.68 13.96
CA GLU A 88 -30.51 6.51 13.66
C GLU A 88 -30.28 5.63 12.42
N ALA A 89 -31.03 4.53 12.29
CA ALA A 89 -30.98 3.68 11.10
C ALA A 89 -31.46 4.42 9.85
N GLU A 90 -32.48 5.28 9.94
CA GLU A 90 -32.92 6.11 8.82
C GLU A 90 -31.85 7.13 8.40
N GLY A 91 -31.16 7.76 9.36
CA GLY A 91 -30.02 8.65 9.07
C GLY A 91 -28.93 7.93 8.26
N ARG A 92 -28.56 6.71 8.68
CA ARG A 92 -27.60 5.86 7.94
C ARG A 92 -28.11 5.47 6.55
N ARG A 93 -29.42 5.21 6.41
CA ARG A 93 -30.06 4.90 5.13
C ARG A 93 -29.98 6.07 4.15
N ILE A 94 -30.21 7.30 4.64
CA ILE A 94 -30.11 8.52 3.84
C ILE A 94 -28.67 8.74 3.40
N GLU A 95 -27.71 8.64 4.32
CA GLU A 95 -26.27 8.78 4.02
C GLU A 95 -25.82 7.76 2.96
N SER A 96 -26.17 6.48 3.14
CA SER A 96 -25.84 5.42 2.18
C SER A 96 -26.49 5.66 0.81
N SER A 97 -27.73 6.16 0.78
CA SER A 97 -28.39 6.52 -0.48
C SER A 97 -27.68 7.67 -1.23
N GLN A 98 -27.15 8.65 -0.49
CA GLN A 98 -26.35 9.75 -1.06
C GLN A 98 -24.99 9.25 -1.56
N LYS A 99 -24.31 8.38 -0.80
CA LYS A 99 -23.07 7.73 -1.26
C LYS A 99 -23.27 6.94 -2.55
N ILE A 100 -24.36 6.16 -2.65
CA ILE A 100 -24.72 5.43 -3.88
C ILE A 100 -24.88 6.38 -5.07
N HIS A 101 -25.46 7.57 -4.86
CA HIS A 101 -25.61 8.55 -5.93
C HIS A 101 -24.24 9.06 -6.43
N LEU A 102 -23.35 9.43 -5.51
CA LEU A 102 -21.99 9.86 -5.83
C LEU A 102 -21.20 8.76 -6.55
N LEU A 103 -21.28 7.51 -6.06
CA LEU A 103 -20.61 6.36 -6.68
C LEU A 103 -21.10 6.12 -8.12
N LYS A 104 -22.41 6.24 -8.37
CA LYS A 104 -22.96 6.14 -9.73
C LYS A 104 -22.48 7.27 -10.64
N GLN A 105 -22.42 8.49 -10.12
CA GLN A 105 -21.94 9.65 -10.86
C GLN A 105 -20.45 9.51 -11.22
N ALA A 106 -19.63 9.08 -10.26
CA ALA A 106 -18.20 8.83 -10.44
C ALA A 106 -17.96 7.71 -11.46
N LEU A 107 -18.70 6.60 -11.36
CA LEU A 107 -18.60 5.47 -12.28
C LEU A 107 -18.92 5.90 -13.71
N LYS A 108 -20.06 6.56 -13.91
CA LYS A 108 -20.47 7.08 -15.22
C LYS A 108 -19.41 8.01 -15.83
N ARG A 109 -18.83 8.91 -15.03
CA ARG A 109 -17.77 9.81 -15.50
C ARG A 109 -16.54 9.06 -16.01
N HIS A 110 -16.15 7.99 -15.32
CA HIS A 110 -15.02 7.16 -15.75
C HIS A 110 -15.36 6.27 -16.95
N GLU A 111 -16.59 5.77 -17.05
CA GLU A 111 -17.10 5.04 -18.23
C GLU A 111 -17.11 5.95 -19.47
N ASP A 112 -17.58 7.19 -19.35
CA ASP A 112 -17.63 8.16 -20.44
C ASP A 112 -16.22 8.54 -20.97
N LEU A 113 -15.19 8.44 -20.11
CA LEU A 113 -13.78 8.68 -20.47
C LEU A 113 -13.08 7.42 -21.00
N HIS A 114 -13.66 6.24 -20.81
CA HIS A 114 -13.07 4.97 -21.19
C HIS A 114 -13.22 4.74 -22.70
N VAL A 115 -12.26 5.22 -23.47
CA VAL A 115 -12.15 4.93 -24.90
C VAL A 115 -11.59 3.52 -25.07
N ALA A 116 -12.37 2.61 -25.68
CA ALA A 116 -12.09 1.17 -25.81
C ALA A 116 -10.76 0.82 -26.50
N ASP A 117 -10.13 1.76 -27.20
CA ASP A 117 -8.83 1.59 -27.88
C ASP A 117 -7.60 1.78 -26.98
N ILE A 118 -7.77 2.18 -25.71
CA ILE A 118 -6.67 2.26 -24.73
C ILE A 118 -6.64 0.99 -23.87
N SER A 119 -6.71 -0.16 -24.53
CA SER A 119 -6.47 -1.46 -23.89
C SER A 119 -4.96 -1.65 -23.68
N THR A 120 -4.39 -0.91 -22.72
CA THR A 120 -3.11 -1.33 -22.15
C THR A 120 -3.33 -2.63 -21.41
N ASP A 121 -2.53 -3.63 -21.78
CA ASP A 121 -2.49 -5.03 -21.33
C ASP A 121 -2.14 -5.15 -19.83
N MET A 122 -2.89 -4.48 -18.95
CA MET A 122 -2.88 -4.72 -17.51
C MET A 122 -3.63 -6.03 -17.26
N GLN A 123 -2.93 -7.14 -17.47
CA GLN A 123 -3.39 -8.45 -17.02
C GLN A 123 -3.71 -8.41 -15.52
N ASP A 124 -4.98 -8.67 -15.22
CA ASP A 124 -5.54 -9.23 -13.98
C ASP A 124 -4.63 -9.16 -12.76
N ASP A 125 -4.66 -8.04 -12.04
CA ASP A 125 -4.38 -8.08 -10.61
C ASP A 125 -5.71 -8.27 -9.86
N ASP A 126 -6.08 -9.54 -9.71
CA ASP A 126 -7.25 -10.03 -8.95
C ASP A 126 -7.32 -9.48 -7.51
N SER A 127 -6.23 -8.92 -6.97
CA SER A 127 -6.24 -8.26 -5.66
C SER A 127 -7.09 -6.97 -5.60
N LEU A 128 -7.49 -6.43 -6.76
CA LEU A 128 -8.51 -5.37 -6.84
C LEU A 128 -9.90 -5.90 -6.46
N ASN A 129 -10.30 -7.02 -7.06
CA ASN A 129 -11.66 -7.55 -6.99
C ASN A 129 -11.93 -8.50 -5.81
N ILE A 130 -10.88 -9.04 -5.18
CA ILE A 130 -11.04 -10.00 -4.09
C ILE A 130 -10.47 -9.43 -2.78
N PRO A 131 -11.33 -8.90 -1.88
CA PRO A 131 -10.90 -8.37 -0.58
C PRO A 131 -10.09 -9.37 0.26
N SER A 132 -10.38 -10.68 0.15
CA SER A 132 -9.73 -11.73 0.94
C SER A 132 -8.27 -12.02 0.56
N GLN A 133 -7.79 -11.55 -0.60
CA GLN A 133 -6.40 -11.71 -1.01
C GLN A 133 -5.48 -10.56 -0.55
N ARG A 134 -6.05 -9.47 -0.02
CA ARG A 134 -5.29 -8.32 0.45
C ARG A 134 -4.60 -8.67 1.77
N LYS A 135 -3.29 -8.40 1.87
CA LYS A 135 -2.55 -8.63 3.12
C LYS A 135 -2.75 -7.42 4.04
N PRO A 136 -3.54 -7.55 5.12
CA PRO A 136 -3.76 -6.44 6.03
C PRO A 136 -2.45 -6.03 6.70
N LEU A 137 -2.27 -4.72 6.87
CA LEU A 137 -1.10 -4.13 7.51
C LEU A 137 -1.48 -3.62 8.90
N SER A 138 -0.52 -3.73 9.83
CA SER A 138 -0.57 -3.05 11.12
C SER A 138 0.56 -2.04 11.20
N GLY A 139 0.33 -0.94 11.91
CA GLY A 139 1.29 0.15 12.01
C GLY A 139 0.67 1.41 12.58
N TYR A 140 1.46 2.47 12.64
CA TYR A 140 1.01 3.79 13.07
C TYR A 140 0.83 4.68 11.84
N LEU A 141 -0.37 5.23 11.66
CA LEU A 141 -0.68 6.16 10.57
C LEU A 141 -0.82 7.57 11.15
N SER A 142 -0.10 8.51 10.53
CA SER A 142 -0.27 9.95 10.70
C SER A 142 -0.83 10.53 9.41
N ILE A 143 -1.96 11.23 9.52
CA ILE A 143 -2.61 11.91 8.39
C ILE A 143 -2.95 13.34 8.76
N ARG A 144 -2.53 14.27 7.92
CA ARG A 144 -2.91 15.69 8.00
C ARG A 144 -3.82 16.04 6.84
N ILE A 145 -4.99 16.58 7.14
CA ILE A 145 -5.97 17.05 6.16
C ILE A 145 -5.81 18.57 6.05
N GLN A 146 -5.43 19.09 4.89
CA GLN A 146 -5.08 20.51 4.74
C GLN A 146 -6.14 21.32 4.00
N ALA A 147 -6.66 20.80 2.89
CA ALA A 147 -7.61 21.53 2.06
C ALA A 147 -8.38 20.60 1.14
N ILE A 148 -9.54 21.04 0.68
CA ILE A 148 -10.21 20.52 -0.51
C ILE A 148 -10.29 21.63 -1.55
N ALA A 149 -10.46 21.24 -2.81
CA ALA A 149 -10.66 22.17 -3.91
C ALA A 149 -11.46 21.49 -5.02
N ASP A 150 -12.13 22.32 -5.83
CA ASP A 150 -12.88 21.89 -7.02
C ASP A 150 -13.99 20.87 -6.71
N VAL A 151 -14.60 20.93 -5.51
CA VAL A 151 -15.68 20.03 -5.07
C VAL A 151 -17.05 20.66 -5.37
N ASP A 152 -18.01 19.82 -5.77
CA ASP A 152 -19.40 20.24 -5.97
C ASP A 152 -20.14 20.33 -4.63
N HIS A 153 -20.18 21.52 -4.05
CA HIS A 153 -20.87 21.78 -2.78
C HIS A 153 -22.40 21.67 -2.90
N ALA A 154 -23.03 21.25 -1.81
CA ALA A 154 -24.47 21.24 -1.70
C ALA A 154 -25.03 22.67 -1.83
N ALA A 155 -26.07 22.83 -2.65
CA ALA A 155 -26.73 24.12 -2.82
C ALA A 155 -27.26 24.61 -1.46
N THR A 156 -26.85 25.82 -1.07
CA THR A 156 -27.36 26.48 0.14
C THR A 156 -28.28 27.63 -0.24
N GLY A 157 -29.15 28.06 0.69
CA GLY A 157 -30.14 29.10 0.42
C GLY A 157 -29.50 30.39 -0.13
N ARG A 158 -30.25 31.17 -0.91
CA ARG A 158 -29.74 32.37 -1.64
C ARG A 158 -29.03 33.42 -0.76
N PHE A 159 -29.16 33.36 0.56
CA PHE A 159 -28.58 34.31 1.52
C PHE A 159 -27.52 33.69 2.45
N SER A 160 -27.21 32.39 2.33
CA SER A 160 -26.18 31.75 3.16
C SER A 160 -24.79 31.81 2.52
N ARG A 161 -23.76 31.92 3.36
CA ARG A 161 -22.34 32.01 2.96
C ARG A 161 -21.74 30.64 2.57
N GLY A 162 -22.50 29.78 1.89
CA GLY A 162 -22.11 28.40 1.60
C GLY A 162 -22.26 27.44 2.79
N PRO A 163 -22.19 26.12 2.54
CA PRO A 163 -22.29 25.11 3.58
C PRO A 163 -21.04 25.08 4.46
N GLU A 164 -21.16 24.47 5.66
CA GLU A 164 -19.98 24.14 6.47
C GLU A 164 -19.50 22.73 6.10
N THR A 165 -18.25 22.61 5.70
CA THR A 165 -17.65 21.38 5.18
C THR A 165 -16.70 20.75 6.20
N PHE A 166 -16.74 19.43 6.32
CA PHE A 166 -15.81 18.66 7.17
C PHE A 166 -15.51 17.30 6.54
N VAL A 167 -14.45 16.65 7.01
CA VAL A 167 -14.03 15.33 6.51
C VAL A 167 -14.12 14.31 7.64
N ILE A 168 -14.68 13.14 7.35
CA ILE A 168 -14.63 11.96 8.23
C ILE A 168 -13.58 11.00 7.71
N LEU A 169 -12.78 10.46 8.63
CA LEU A 169 -11.79 9.43 8.38
C LEU A 169 -12.24 8.10 9.01
N LYS A 170 -12.26 7.05 8.19
CA LYS A 170 -12.53 5.67 8.60
C LYS A 170 -11.40 4.73 8.19
N VAL A 171 -11.26 3.64 8.92
CA VAL A 171 -10.35 2.52 8.62
C VAL A 171 -11.17 1.25 8.71
N GLU A 172 -11.30 0.49 7.60
CA GLU A 172 -12.17 -0.70 7.54
C GLU A 172 -13.57 -0.42 8.13
N ASP A 173 -14.21 0.64 7.66
CA ASP A 173 -15.52 1.15 8.12
C ASP A 173 -15.60 1.63 9.58
N SER A 174 -14.51 1.52 10.35
CA SER A 174 -14.42 2.03 11.72
C SER A 174 -14.06 3.51 11.74
N PHE A 175 -14.89 4.33 12.40
CA PHE A 175 -14.63 5.76 12.60
C PHE A 175 -13.34 5.99 13.39
N LYS A 176 -12.42 6.80 12.84
CA LYS A 176 -11.15 7.18 13.49
C LYS A 176 -11.06 8.65 13.84
N GLY A 177 -11.70 9.51 13.05
CA GLY A 177 -11.61 10.94 13.29
C GLY A 177 -12.51 11.75 12.37
N ARG A 178 -12.66 13.02 12.72
CA ARG A 178 -13.39 14.01 11.95
C ARG A 178 -12.70 15.37 12.11
N THR A 179 -12.61 16.12 11.03
CA THR A 179 -12.09 17.50 11.06
C THR A 179 -13.12 18.49 11.61
N LYS A 180 -12.66 19.65 12.09
CA LYS A 180 -13.56 20.79 12.34
C LYS A 180 -14.29 21.20 11.06
N ALA A 181 -15.52 21.66 11.20
CA ALA A 181 -16.26 22.20 10.07
C ALA A 181 -15.73 23.59 9.68
N THR A 182 -15.53 23.83 8.39
CA THR A 182 -15.01 25.08 7.83
C THR A 182 -15.88 25.55 6.65
N ARG A 183 -15.86 26.85 6.33
CA ARG A 183 -16.47 27.40 5.12
C ARG A 183 -15.46 27.82 4.06
N THR A 184 -14.18 27.60 4.33
CA THR A 184 -13.07 28.03 3.47
C THR A 184 -12.37 26.87 2.81
N ASP A 185 -12.87 25.63 3.00
CA ASP A 185 -12.31 24.40 2.45
C ASP A 185 -10.84 24.17 2.83
N ARG A 186 -10.42 24.78 3.93
CA ARG A 186 -9.05 24.77 4.43
C ARG A 186 -9.04 24.49 5.93
N TRP A 187 -8.08 23.69 6.33
CA TRP A 187 -7.80 23.27 7.69
C TRP A 187 -6.34 23.56 7.99
N THR A 188 -6.05 24.30 9.06
CA THR A 188 -4.68 24.67 9.42
C THR A 188 -3.98 23.55 10.19
N ASP A 189 -4.68 22.93 11.14
CA ASP A 189 -4.07 22.05 12.14
C ASP A 189 -4.88 20.75 12.37
N GLU A 190 -5.46 20.18 11.31
CA GLU A 190 -6.18 18.91 11.38
C GLU A 190 -5.23 17.74 11.11
N GLN A 191 -4.53 17.33 12.16
CA GLN A 191 -3.71 16.12 12.17
C GLN A 191 -4.40 15.03 13.00
N HIS A 192 -4.50 13.84 12.42
CA HIS A 192 -5.05 12.65 13.06
C HIS A 192 -3.98 11.56 13.07
N ASP A 193 -3.68 11.06 14.26
CA ASP A 193 -2.72 9.99 14.44
C ASP A 193 -3.37 8.83 15.19
N PHE A 194 -3.22 7.60 14.68
CA PHE A 194 -3.81 6.41 15.28
C PHE A 194 -3.10 5.13 14.87
N ASP A 195 -3.22 4.12 15.73
CA ASP A 195 -2.81 2.76 15.41
C ASP A 195 -3.78 2.09 14.45
N ILE A 196 -3.20 1.39 13.49
CA ILE A 196 -3.87 0.49 12.56
C ILE A 196 -3.56 -0.94 12.99
N ASP A 197 -4.60 -1.72 13.24
CA ASP A 197 -4.49 -3.16 13.43
C ASP A 197 -5.17 -3.91 12.29
N LYS A 198 -4.35 -4.57 11.46
CA LYS A 198 -4.78 -5.43 10.36
C LYS A 198 -5.85 -4.79 9.45
N ALA A 199 -5.56 -3.61 8.93
CA ALA A 199 -6.40 -2.95 7.94
C ALA A 199 -5.74 -2.94 6.55
N ASN A 200 -6.57 -2.81 5.52
CA ASN A 200 -6.15 -2.71 4.12
C ASN A 200 -6.31 -1.29 3.58
N GLU A 201 -7.34 -0.57 4.02
CA GLU A 201 -7.76 0.68 3.39
C GLU A 201 -8.24 1.73 4.40
N ILE A 202 -7.97 2.99 4.07
CA ILE A 202 -8.57 4.16 4.72
C ILE A 202 -9.60 4.79 3.78
N GLU A 203 -10.72 5.24 4.35
CA GLU A 203 -11.76 5.98 3.66
C GLU A 203 -11.82 7.40 4.21
N LEU A 204 -11.77 8.39 3.32
CA LEU A 204 -12.08 9.78 3.61
C LEU A 204 -13.38 10.13 2.89
N THR A 205 -14.36 10.65 3.63
CA THR A 205 -15.59 11.20 3.05
C THR A 205 -15.72 12.65 3.46
N VAL A 206 -15.87 13.53 2.47
CA VAL A 206 -16.13 14.95 2.64
C VAL A 206 -17.63 15.16 2.75
N TYR A 207 -18.07 15.94 3.74
CA TYR A 207 -19.48 16.23 3.99
C TYR A 207 -19.72 17.72 4.04
N ASP A 208 -20.85 18.14 3.46
CA ASP A 208 -21.45 19.44 3.67
C ASP A 208 -22.59 19.39 4.68
N LYS A 209 -22.59 20.35 5.61
CA LYS A 209 -23.68 20.59 6.54
C LYS A 209 -24.64 21.64 5.96
N ALA A 210 -25.53 21.19 5.07
CA ALA A 210 -26.56 22.03 4.45
C ALA A 210 -27.97 21.86 5.07
N GLY A 211 -28.15 20.93 6.01
CA GLY A 211 -29.44 20.62 6.63
C GLY A 211 -29.32 19.79 7.90
N GLU A 212 -30.34 18.98 8.20
CA GLU A 212 -30.40 18.12 9.38
C GLU A 212 -29.36 17.00 9.34
N HIS A 213 -29.23 16.33 8.20
CA HIS A 213 -28.22 15.30 7.97
C HIS A 213 -27.07 15.87 7.13
N PRO A 214 -25.81 15.69 7.56
CA PRO A 214 -24.66 16.00 6.71
C PRO A 214 -24.73 15.21 5.41
N MET A 215 -24.51 15.88 4.29
CA MET A 215 -24.54 15.28 2.97
C MET A 215 -23.11 14.96 2.51
N PRO A 216 -22.77 13.72 2.16
CA PRO A 216 -21.49 13.43 1.55
C PRO A 216 -21.43 14.10 0.17
N ILE A 217 -20.28 14.67 -0.18
CA ILE A 217 -20.04 15.37 -1.45
C ILE A 217 -18.82 14.84 -2.22
N GLY A 218 -17.93 14.09 -1.55
CA GLY A 218 -16.76 13.51 -2.18
C GLY A 218 -16.15 12.39 -1.33
N MET A 219 -15.56 11.40 -1.99
CA MET A 219 -14.96 10.23 -1.34
C MET A 219 -13.57 9.94 -1.89
N LEU A 220 -12.68 9.45 -1.03
CA LEU A 220 -11.36 8.95 -1.39
C LEU A 220 -11.07 7.68 -0.59
N TRP A 221 -10.59 6.65 -1.28
CA TRP A 221 -10.12 5.41 -0.67
C TRP A 221 -8.64 5.21 -0.98
N VAL A 222 -7.83 5.01 0.06
CA VAL A 222 -6.39 4.81 -0.08
C VAL A 222 -5.99 3.50 0.57
N ARG A 223 -5.32 2.63 -0.18
CA ARG A 223 -4.77 1.40 0.39
C ARG A 223 -3.56 1.70 1.24
N ILE A 224 -3.50 1.10 2.42
CA ILE A 224 -2.39 1.25 3.35
C ILE A 224 -1.11 0.64 2.76
N SER A 225 -1.23 -0.41 1.94
CA SER A 225 -0.10 -0.98 1.18
C SER A 225 0.55 0.04 0.25
N ASP A 226 -0.27 0.87 -0.40
CA ASP A 226 0.19 1.81 -1.40
C ASP A 226 0.87 3.01 -0.74
N ILE A 227 0.36 3.44 0.43
CA ILE A 227 1.05 4.41 1.31
C ILE A 227 2.40 3.84 1.75
N ALA A 228 2.44 2.60 2.23
CA ALA A 228 3.66 1.97 2.73
C ALA A 228 4.73 1.81 1.63
N GLU A 229 4.31 1.47 0.41
CA GLU A 229 5.22 1.32 -0.73
C GLU A 229 5.75 2.66 -1.23
N GLU A 230 4.91 3.70 -1.28
CA GLU A 230 5.35 5.06 -1.64
C GLU A 230 6.35 5.61 -0.61
N MET A 231 6.10 5.41 0.69
CA MET A 231 7.02 5.78 1.76
C MET A 231 8.37 5.06 1.63
N ARG A 232 8.34 3.76 1.29
CA ARG A 232 9.54 2.98 1.02
C ARG A 232 10.31 3.52 -0.19
N ARG A 233 9.62 3.85 -1.29
CA ARG A 233 10.23 4.41 -2.51
C ARG A 233 10.92 5.74 -2.21
N LYS A 234 10.23 6.69 -1.56
CA LYS A 234 10.79 8.00 -1.18
C LYS A 234 11.98 7.89 -0.24
N ARG A 235 11.94 6.92 0.69
CA ARG A 235 13.08 6.64 1.57
C ARG A 235 14.30 6.19 0.79
N ILE A 236 14.13 5.23 -0.13
CA ILE A 236 15.22 4.74 -0.99
C ILE A 236 15.73 5.87 -1.87
N GLU A 237 14.85 6.67 -2.48
CA GLU A 237 15.24 7.83 -3.30
C GLU A 237 16.08 8.84 -2.51
N THR A 238 15.68 9.13 -1.27
CA THR A 238 16.44 10.01 -0.37
C THR A 238 17.79 9.41 0.01
N GLU A 239 17.84 8.12 0.32
CA GLU A 239 19.08 7.40 0.64
C GLU A 239 20.03 7.34 -0.57
N VAL A 240 19.54 7.08 -1.77
CA VAL A 240 20.31 7.08 -3.03
C VAL A 240 20.86 8.46 -3.34
N LYS A 241 20.03 9.51 -3.24
CA LYS A 241 20.44 10.90 -3.44
C LYS A 241 21.54 11.32 -2.46
N ASN A 242 21.45 10.87 -1.21
CA ASN A 242 22.44 11.18 -0.17
C ASN A 242 23.71 10.35 -0.28
N SER A 243 23.66 9.17 -0.89
CA SER A 243 24.79 8.23 -0.97
C SER A 243 25.60 8.35 -2.27
N GLY A 244 25.20 9.24 -3.19
CA GLY A 244 25.95 9.53 -4.42
C GLY A 244 25.94 8.39 -5.45
N TRP A 245 25.10 7.36 -5.27
CA TRP A 245 24.93 6.28 -6.25
C TRP A 245 24.11 6.79 -7.42
N ILE A 246 24.75 6.94 -8.58
CA ILE A 246 24.10 7.31 -9.84
C ILE A 246 23.43 6.05 -10.41
N SER A 247 22.14 6.13 -10.76
CA SER A 247 21.41 5.03 -11.44
C SER A 247 22.10 4.67 -12.76
N ALA A 248 22.10 3.39 -13.13
CA ALA A 248 22.77 2.90 -14.35
C ALA A 248 22.30 3.61 -15.64
N ASP A 249 21.06 4.09 -15.68
CA ASP A 249 20.52 4.88 -16.79
C ASP A 249 21.24 6.22 -17.00
N HIS A 250 21.84 6.78 -15.93
CA HIS A 250 22.66 8.00 -15.98
C HIS A 250 24.15 7.71 -16.21
N MET A 251 24.60 6.45 -16.17
CA MET A 251 25.97 6.09 -16.56
C MET A 251 26.17 6.03 -18.09
N GLY A 252 25.07 5.91 -18.87
CA GLY A 252 25.13 5.83 -20.33
C GLY A 252 25.34 7.18 -21.05
N ASP A 253 25.10 8.31 -20.37
CA ASP A 253 25.18 9.66 -20.97
C ASP A 253 26.45 10.43 -20.58
N SER A 254 27.24 9.91 -19.63
CA SER A 254 28.57 10.45 -19.37
C SER A 254 29.57 9.83 -20.34
N GLY A 255 29.84 10.54 -21.43
CA GLY A 255 30.92 10.25 -22.37
C GLY A 255 32.23 9.91 -21.68
N ALA A 256 33.00 9.02 -22.34
CA ALA A 256 34.29 8.49 -21.92
C ALA A 256 35.14 9.50 -21.12
N ARG A 257 35.36 9.22 -19.84
CA ARG A 257 36.45 9.83 -19.08
C ARG A 257 37.74 9.07 -19.41
N PRO A 258 38.75 9.68 -20.03
CA PRO A 258 40.07 9.09 -20.04
C PRO A 258 40.73 9.31 -18.68
N ASP A 259 41.58 8.36 -18.31
CA ASP A 259 42.64 8.48 -17.29
C ASP A 259 42.30 8.05 -15.86
N MET A 260 42.21 6.73 -15.66
CA MET A 260 42.65 6.11 -14.40
C MET A 260 44.07 5.60 -14.61
N GLN A 261 45.04 6.44 -14.28
CA GLN A 261 46.47 6.11 -14.35
C GLN A 261 46.83 5.13 -13.23
N PHE A 262 46.99 3.86 -13.62
CA PHE A 262 47.47 2.77 -12.79
C PHE A 262 48.96 3.00 -12.46
N SER A 263 49.28 3.37 -11.22
CA SER A 263 50.68 3.48 -10.76
C SER A 263 51.14 2.16 -10.12
N PRO A 264 52.25 1.56 -10.57
CA PRO A 264 52.79 0.33 -9.99
C PRO A 264 53.57 0.60 -8.69
N PRO A 265 53.72 -0.38 -7.78
CA PRO A 265 54.45 -0.21 -6.52
C PRO A 265 55.97 -0.33 -6.75
N PRO A 266 56.81 0.57 -6.19
CA PRO A 266 58.25 0.40 -6.23
C PRO A 266 58.70 -0.50 -5.07
N GLY A 267 59.47 -1.53 -5.39
CA GLY A 267 60.23 -2.30 -4.39
C GLY A 267 61.51 -1.57 -3.99
N SER A 268 61.85 -1.62 -2.71
CA SER A 268 63.23 -1.41 -2.25
C SER A 268 63.51 -2.12 -0.93
N SER A 269 64.50 -3.01 -1.00
CA SER A 269 65.34 -3.50 0.10
C SER A 269 66.00 -2.36 0.90
N GLY A 270 66.24 -2.58 2.20
CA GLY A 270 67.31 -1.89 2.92
C GLY A 270 66.99 -1.52 4.38
N ALA A 271 67.75 -2.10 5.30
CA ALA A 271 67.74 -1.81 6.73
C ALA A 271 68.28 -0.41 7.07
N GLY A 272 67.81 0.18 8.18
CA GLY A 272 68.52 1.28 8.84
C GLY A 272 67.67 2.24 9.68
N SER A 273 67.86 2.14 11.00
CA SER A 273 67.87 3.23 12.00
C SER A 273 66.68 4.17 12.20
N ALA A 274 66.16 4.08 13.43
CA ALA A 274 65.52 5.07 14.30
C ALA A 274 65.54 6.55 13.89
N HIS A 275 64.39 7.22 14.02
CA HIS A 275 64.24 8.41 14.85
C HIS A 275 62.77 8.72 15.12
N ALA A 276 62.54 9.27 16.33
CA ALA A 276 61.25 9.59 16.92
C ALA A 276 60.57 10.81 16.28
N GLY A 277 59.24 10.80 16.28
CA GLY A 277 58.47 12.02 16.09
C GLY A 277 57.04 11.77 15.62
N GLN A 278 56.10 12.28 16.44
CA GLN A 278 54.81 12.81 16.02
C GLN A 278 53.56 11.90 16.11
N GLN A 279 52.70 12.34 17.04
CA GLN A 279 51.32 12.01 17.32
C GLN A 279 50.49 11.57 16.10
N GLY A 280 50.00 10.34 16.14
CA GLY A 280 48.80 9.93 15.41
C GLY A 280 47.59 9.92 16.35
N PRO A 281 46.43 10.48 15.97
CA PRO A 281 45.21 10.24 16.71
C PRO A 281 44.80 8.78 16.51
N SER A 282 44.74 8.08 17.64
CA SER A 282 43.89 6.94 17.96
C SER A 282 42.91 6.50 16.87
N GLY A 283 43.09 5.24 16.44
CA GLY A 283 42.00 4.45 15.88
C GLY A 283 40.84 4.39 16.87
N GLY A 284 39.80 5.15 16.56
CA GLY A 284 38.48 5.00 17.14
C GLY A 284 37.57 4.45 16.06
N PHE A 285 37.07 3.24 16.26
CA PHE A 285 35.83 2.77 15.64
C PHE A 285 34.69 3.66 16.17
N GLY A 286 34.62 4.89 15.67
CA GLY A 286 33.56 5.84 15.94
C GLY A 286 32.41 5.52 15.00
N GLY A 287 31.26 5.15 15.58
CA GLY A 287 29.99 5.13 14.87
C GLY A 287 29.84 6.46 14.13
N GLY A 288 29.89 6.40 12.81
CA GLY A 288 29.50 7.54 11.98
C GLY A 288 28.09 7.96 12.38
N PRO A 289 27.75 9.26 12.30
CA PRO A 289 26.42 9.72 12.62
C PRO A 289 25.45 8.91 11.75
N THR A 290 24.57 8.14 12.37
CA THR A 290 23.40 7.61 11.65
C THR A 290 22.73 8.83 11.02
N PRO A 291 22.58 8.89 9.68
CA PRO A 291 21.95 10.04 9.07
C PRO A 291 20.56 10.14 9.67
N LEU A 292 20.29 11.28 10.32
CA LEU A 292 18.95 11.69 10.71
C LEU A 292 18.16 11.90 9.41
N THR A 293 17.64 10.81 8.85
CA THR A 293 16.72 10.88 7.72
C THR A 293 15.47 11.55 8.26
N ASN A 294 15.16 12.75 7.76
CA ASN A 294 13.88 13.40 8.04
C ASN A 294 12.74 12.39 7.83
N PRO A 295 11.71 12.41 8.68
CA PRO A 295 10.57 11.53 8.52
C PRO A 295 10.02 11.72 7.10
N VAL A 296 10.02 10.64 6.33
CA VAL A 296 9.47 10.63 4.97
C VAL A 296 7.97 10.89 5.11
N VAL A 297 7.45 11.83 4.31
CA VAL A 297 6.03 12.17 4.28
C VAL A 297 5.59 12.26 2.81
N ILE A 298 4.38 11.79 2.55
CA ILE A 298 3.72 12.00 1.26
C ILE A 298 2.86 13.25 1.42
N ASP A 299 3.22 14.36 0.78
CA ASP A 299 2.41 15.59 0.73
C ASP A 299 1.97 15.82 -0.71
N ASP A 300 0.67 15.65 -0.99
CA ASP A 300 0.15 15.70 -2.36
C ASP A 300 -1.37 16.00 -2.41
N TRP A 301 -1.86 16.32 -3.60
CA TRP A 301 -3.28 16.38 -3.92
C TRP A 301 -3.76 15.02 -4.44
N PHE A 302 -4.82 14.51 -3.83
CA PHE A 302 -5.50 13.28 -4.22
C PHE A 302 -6.87 13.60 -4.80
N SER A 303 -7.28 12.89 -5.84
CA SER A 303 -8.59 13.10 -6.44
C SER A 303 -9.71 12.62 -5.52
N LEU A 304 -10.78 13.40 -5.42
CA LEU A 304 -12.04 13.00 -4.81
C LEU A 304 -12.99 12.51 -5.90
N GLU A 305 -13.75 11.47 -5.58
CA GLU A 305 -14.81 10.95 -6.43
C GLU A 305 -16.17 11.47 -5.95
N PRO A 306 -17.03 12.03 -6.83
CA PRO A 306 -16.92 12.08 -8.31
C PRO A 306 -16.09 13.25 -8.88
N VAL A 307 -15.92 14.33 -8.11
CA VAL A 307 -15.23 15.55 -8.56
C VAL A 307 -14.48 16.17 -7.38
N GLY A 308 -13.33 16.79 -7.69
CA GLY A 308 -12.55 17.58 -6.76
C GLY A 308 -11.26 16.89 -6.33
N LYS A 309 -10.60 17.52 -5.37
CA LYS A 309 -9.32 17.04 -4.85
C LYS A 309 -9.15 17.42 -3.38
N ILE A 310 -8.38 16.62 -2.66
CA ILE A 310 -8.05 16.81 -1.26
C ILE A 310 -6.53 16.82 -1.08
N LYS A 311 -6.03 17.80 -0.33
CA LYS A 311 -4.61 17.92 0.01
C LYS A 311 -4.32 17.20 1.32
N LEU A 312 -3.45 16.20 1.27
CA LEU A 312 -3.12 15.35 2.40
C LEU A 312 -1.60 15.28 2.62
N SER A 313 -1.20 15.24 3.90
CA SER A 313 0.12 14.72 4.28
C SER A 313 -0.04 13.37 4.97
N LEU A 314 0.63 12.34 4.47
CA LEU A 314 0.52 10.96 4.97
C LEU A 314 1.90 10.43 5.40
N SER A 315 1.94 9.74 6.54
CA SER A 315 3.10 8.98 6.99
C SER A 315 2.64 7.70 7.66
N PHE A 316 3.25 6.58 7.28
CA PHE A 316 2.91 5.27 7.84
C PHE A 316 4.16 4.55 8.34
N VAL A 317 4.16 4.20 9.62
CA VAL A 317 5.20 3.39 10.27
C VAL A 317 4.67 1.97 10.43
N LYS A 318 5.05 1.10 9.49
CA LYS A 318 4.65 -0.31 9.51
C LYS A 318 5.18 -1.00 10.77
N GLN A 319 4.27 -1.48 11.61
CA GLN A 319 4.61 -2.38 12.70
C GLN A 319 4.61 -3.79 12.15
N THR A 320 5.81 -4.30 11.88
CA THR A 320 5.97 -5.74 11.77
C THR A 320 5.87 -6.25 13.20
N ARG A 321 4.73 -6.83 13.60
CA ARG A 321 4.78 -7.77 14.72
C ARG A 321 5.83 -8.77 14.29
N GLU A 322 7.01 -8.73 14.90
CA GLU A 322 7.91 -9.85 14.81
C GLU A 322 7.02 -11.03 15.16
N ARG A 323 6.72 -11.86 14.15
CA ARG A 323 6.68 -13.28 14.42
C ARG A 323 8.07 -13.52 14.95
N ARG A 324 8.29 -13.27 16.25
CA ARG A 324 9.31 -13.99 16.98
C ARG A 324 9.04 -15.41 16.51
N PRO A 325 9.96 -16.05 15.77
CA PRO A 325 9.78 -17.46 15.47
C PRO A 325 9.44 -18.03 16.82
N PHE A 326 8.25 -18.62 16.93
CA PHE A 326 7.69 -19.06 18.19
C PHE A 326 8.85 -19.73 18.88
N ASP A 327 9.44 -19.04 19.86
CA ASP A 327 10.59 -19.55 20.55
C ASP A 327 9.89 -20.50 21.48
N VAL A 328 9.59 -21.67 20.91
CA VAL A 328 9.55 -22.88 21.68
C VAL A 328 10.96 -22.92 22.22
N GLY A 329 11.16 -22.23 23.34
CA GLY A 329 11.97 -22.71 24.42
C GLY A 329 11.43 -24.08 24.77
N LEU A 330 11.70 -25.04 23.89
CA LEU A 330 11.98 -26.41 24.21
C LEU A 330 13.29 -26.32 24.97
N GLY A 331 13.18 -25.90 26.24
CA GLY A 331 13.91 -26.59 27.28
C GLY A 331 13.75 -28.06 26.95
N ARG A 332 14.84 -28.65 26.46
CA ARG A 332 14.90 -30.01 25.96
C ARG A 332 14.26 -30.93 26.99
N LYS A 333 12.99 -31.26 26.80
CA LYS A 333 12.44 -32.53 27.24
C LYS A 333 12.14 -33.24 25.94
N GLY A 334 13.02 -34.19 25.64
CA GLY A 334 13.13 -34.81 24.32
C GLY A 334 11.81 -35.39 23.83
N ALA A 335 11.76 -35.63 22.53
CA ALA A 335 10.82 -36.59 21.99
C ALA A 335 11.06 -37.91 22.72
N VAL A 336 10.19 -38.24 23.68
CA VAL A 336 10.09 -39.60 24.20
C VAL A 336 9.53 -40.40 23.04
N ARG A 337 10.41 -41.05 22.27
CA ARG A 337 10.00 -42.20 21.48
C ARG A 337 9.38 -43.18 22.45
N GLN A 338 8.07 -43.36 22.35
CA GLN A 338 7.40 -44.47 23.01
C GLN A 338 8.15 -45.73 22.59
N ARG A 339 8.83 -46.40 23.55
CA ARG A 339 9.40 -47.71 23.27
C ARG A 339 8.24 -48.59 22.83
N LYS A 340 8.40 -49.24 21.70
CA LYS A 340 7.46 -50.25 21.22
C LYS A 340 7.48 -51.35 22.27
N GLU A 341 6.43 -51.42 23.10
CA GLU A 341 6.23 -52.54 24.00
C GLU A 341 5.96 -53.77 23.12
N ASP A 342 6.67 -54.86 23.39
CA ASP A 342 6.51 -56.12 22.69
C ASP A 342 5.14 -56.71 23.07
N ALA A 343 4.10 -56.28 22.36
CA ALA A 343 2.76 -56.83 22.49
C ALA A 343 2.76 -58.25 21.91
N VAL A 344 2.57 -59.25 22.78
CA VAL A 344 2.39 -60.64 22.35
C VAL A 344 0.93 -60.81 21.94
N GLU A 345 0.72 -61.27 20.71
CA GLU A 345 -0.60 -61.54 20.14
C GLU A 345 -0.91 -63.03 20.30
N GLN A 346 -1.98 -63.35 21.04
CA GLN A 346 -2.42 -64.73 21.22
C GLN A 346 -3.91 -64.82 20.93
N TYR A 347 -4.27 -65.65 19.95
CA TYR A 347 -5.65 -65.82 19.44
C TYR A 347 -6.36 -64.50 19.08
N GLY A 348 -5.66 -63.57 18.43
CA GLY A 348 -6.23 -62.33 17.88
C GLY A 348 -6.43 -61.18 18.87
N HIS A 349 -5.96 -61.34 20.12
CA HIS A 349 -5.98 -60.29 21.14
C HIS A 349 -4.55 -59.87 21.50
N LYS A 350 -4.34 -58.55 21.69
CA LYS A 350 -3.05 -57.95 22.04
C LYS A 350 -3.00 -57.61 23.53
N PHE A 351 -1.97 -58.09 24.21
CA PHE A 351 -1.76 -57.84 25.63
C PHE A 351 -0.46 -57.08 25.83
N VAL A 352 -0.47 -56.17 26.81
CA VAL A 352 0.71 -55.42 27.25
C VAL A 352 0.93 -55.73 28.72
N GLN A 353 2.15 -56.10 29.10
CA GLN A 353 2.49 -56.38 30.48
C GLN A 353 2.73 -55.05 31.21
N GLN A 354 1.78 -54.65 32.05
CA GLN A 354 1.92 -53.47 32.91
C GLN A 354 2.85 -53.83 34.06
N THR A 355 3.93 -53.07 34.25
CA THR A 355 4.82 -53.19 35.42
C THR A 355 4.55 -52.06 36.39
#